data_AF-A0A9E4AMG9-F1
#
_entry.id   AF-A0A9E4AMG9-F1
#
_cell.length_a   1.000
_cell.length_b   1.000
_cell.length_c   1.000
_cell.angle_alpha   90.00
_cell.angle_beta   90.00
_cell.angle_gamma   90.00
#
_symmetry.space_group_name_H-M   'P 1'
#
loop_
_entity.id
_entity.type
_entity.pdbx_description
1 polymer ?
#
loop_
_entity_poly.entity_id
_entity_poly.type
_entity_poly.pdbx_seq_one_letter_code
_entity_poly.pdbx_strand_id
1 'polypeptide(L)' 'MHTPQLDKAAEILCISKSELSNLLRGQFKSCTIDRIFSLLRKLDHDIEIVLHKRPVNTPSAALRISTSAD' A
#
# COMPACT_ATOMS: atom_id res chain seq x y z
N MET A 1 25.64 -0.24 -2.42
CA MET A 1 25.32 -1.40 -3.28
C MET A 1 24.22 -0.98 -4.24
N HIS A 2 24.48 -1.07 -5.55
CA HIS A 2 23.51 -0.76 -6.59
C HIS A 2 22.73 -2.04 -6.91
N THR A 3 21.48 -2.16 -6.46
CA THR A 3 20.64 -3.33 -6.74
C THR A 3 19.73 -3.01 -7.92
N PRO A 4 20.00 -3.55 -9.13
CA PRO A 4 19.25 -3.23 -10.34
C PRO A 4 17.75 -3.55 -10.25
N GLN A 5 17.34 -4.44 -9.35
CA GLN A 5 15.93 -4.72 -9.06
C GLN A 5 15.18 -3.52 -8.43
N LEU A 6 15.85 -2.71 -7.59
CA LEU A 6 15.20 -1.53 -6.98
C LEU A 6 14.93 -0.44 -8.02
N ASP A 7 15.79 -0.34 -9.03
CA ASP A 7 15.63 0.64 -10.10
C ASP A 7 14.40 0.32 -10.94
N LYS A 8 14.25 -0.95 -11.35
CA LYS A 8 13.06 -1.43 -12.07
C LYS A 8 11.79 -1.26 -11.24
N ALA A 9 11.84 -1.56 -9.94
CA ALA A 9 10.68 -1.39 -9.07
C ALA A 9 10.25 0.09 -8.96
N ALA A 10 11.21 1.02 -8.86
CA ALA A 10 10.93 2.44 -8.83
C ALA A 10 10.30 2.94 -10.15
N GLU A 11 10.77 2.40 -11.29
CA GLU A 11 10.20 2.69 -12.62
C GLU A 11 8.76 2.19 -12.75
N ILE A 12 8.49 0.93 -12.40
CA ILE A 12 7.13 0.32 -12.44
C ILE A 12 6.17 1.12 -11.56
N LEU A 13 6.60 1.47 -10.34
CA LEU A 13 5.80 2.25 -9.41
C LEU A 13 5.72 3.74 -9.76
N CYS A 14 6.51 4.19 -10.75
CA CYS A 14 6.76 5.59 -11.11
C CYS A 14 6.98 6.49 -9.89
N ILE A 15 7.94 6.12 -9.04
CA ILE A 15 8.36 6.86 -7.85
C ILE A 15 9.87 7.06 -7.83
N SER A 16 10.34 7.97 -6.99
CA SER A 16 11.79 8.13 -6.80
C SER A 16 12.40 6.92 -6.06
N LYS A 17 13.68 6.62 -6.31
CA LYS A 17 14.41 5.57 -5.56
C LYS A 17 14.43 5.84 -4.05
N SER A 18 14.48 7.12 -3.65
CA SER A 18 14.40 7.53 -2.25
C SER A 18 13.03 7.23 -1.64
N GLU A 19 11.95 7.49 -2.37
CA GLU A 19 10.59 7.16 -1.94
C GLU A 19 10.42 5.65 -1.79
N LEU A 20 10.90 4.87 -2.77
CA LEU A 20 10.90 3.41 -2.69
C LEU A 20 11.70 2.91 -1.48
N SER A 21 12.89 3.45 -1.24
CA SER A 21 13.72 3.05 -0.09
C SER A 21 13.03 3.35 1.25
N ASN A 22 12.36 4.50 1.35
CA ASN A 22 11.58 4.87 2.53
C ASN A 22 10.41 3.90 2.76
N LEU A 23 9.66 3.56 1.70
CA LEU A 23 8.57 2.57 1.76
C LEU A 23 9.06 1.21 2.26
N LEU A 24 10.17 0.70 1.70
CA LEU A 24 10.76 -0.58 2.09
C LEU A 24 11.29 -0.58 3.53
N ARG A 25 11.67 0.59 4.06
CA ARG A 25 12.08 0.79 5.45
C ARG A 25 10.91 1.04 6.41
N GLY A 26 9.67 0.97 5.94
CA GLY A 26 8.47 1.22 6.75
C GLY A 26 8.23 2.68 7.09
N GLN A 27 8.86 3.62 6.36
CA GLN A 27 8.72 5.06 6.60
C GLN A 27 7.52 5.62 5.83
N PHE A 28 6.34 5.52 6.43
CA PHE A 28 5.07 5.96 5.82
C PHE A 28 4.58 7.36 6.26
N LYS A 29 5.37 8.12 7.03
CA LYS A 29 4.94 9.43 7.59
C LYS A 29 4.41 10.40 6.54
N SER A 30 4.96 10.37 5.32
CA SER A 30 4.54 11.21 4.19
C SER A 30 3.67 10.46 3.16
N CYS A 31 3.34 9.20 3.41
CA CYS A 31 2.59 8.36 2.48
C CYS A 31 1.12 8.34 2.89
N THR A 32 0.26 8.93 2.08
CA THR A 32 -1.20 8.91 2.32
C THR A 32 -1.80 7.56 1.96
N ILE A 33 -3.00 7.27 2.47
CA ILE A 33 -3.74 6.05 2.13
C ILE A 33 -4.01 5.99 0.61
N ASP A 34 -4.42 7.10 -0.01
CA ASP A 34 -4.61 7.19 -1.46
C ASP A 34 -3.34 6.87 -2.24
N ARG A 35 -2.18 7.27 -1.72
CA ARG A 35 -0.88 6.97 -2.33
C ARG A 35 -0.59 5.47 -2.26
N ILE A 36 -0.87 4.83 -1.12
CA ILE A 36 -0.74 3.37 -0.97
C ILE A 36 -1.63 2.65 -1.99
N PHE A 37 -2.91 3.05 -2.12
CA PHE A 37 -3.81 2.48 -3.11
C PHE A 37 -3.34 2.69 -4.55
N SER A 38 -2.79 3.88 -4.85
CA SER A 38 -2.20 4.13 -6.17
C SER A 38 -0.99 3.23 -6.45
N LEU A 39 -0.17 2.90 -5.46
CA LEU A 39 0.98 2.02 -5.63
C LEU A 39 0.56 0.57 -5.83
N LEU A 40 -0.42 0.09 -5.05
CA LEU A 40 -0.97 -1.26 -5.19
C LEU A 40 -1.58 -1.48 -6.58
N ARG A 41 -2.34 -0.52 -7.12
CA ARG A 41 -2.87 -0.61 -8.49
C ARG A 41 -1.79 -0.67 -9.56
N LYS A 42 -0.64 0.00 -9.36
CA LYS A 42 0.49 -0.09 -10.30
C LYS A 42 1.19 -1.45 -10.27
N LEU A 43 0.98 -2.21 -9.21
CA LEU A 43 1.42 -3.61 -9.08
C LEU A 43 0.35 -4.58 -9.58
N ASP A 44 -0.66 -4.10 -10.30
CA ASP A 44 -1.75 -4.89 -10.88
C ASP A 44 -2.63 -5.57 -9.81
N HIS A 45 -2.76 -4.94 -8.65
CA HIS A 45 -3.71 -5.37 -7.63
C HIS A 45 -5.02 -4.59 -7.73
N ASP A 46 -6.12 -5.32 -7.85
CA ASP A 46 -7.45 -4.77 -7.62
C ASP A 46 -7.66 -4.45 -6.14
N ILE A 47 -8.37 -3.36 -5.88
CA ILE A 47 -8.64 -2.87 -4.52
C ILE A 47 -10.15 -2.77 -4.33
N GLU A 48 -10.67 -3.58 -3.43
CA GLU A 48 -12.06 -3.51 -2.98
C GLU A 48 -12.16 -2.79 -1.64
N ILE A 49 -13.05 -1.80 -1.53
CA ILE A 49 -13.36 -1.11 -0.28
C ILE A 49 -14.78 -1.49 0.14
N VAL A 50 -14.89 -2.38 1.12
CA VAL A 50 -16.18 -2.87 1.63
C VAL A 50 -16.57 -2.13 2.90
N LEU A 51 -17.75 -1.50 2.88
CA LEU A 51 -18.31 -0.81 4.05
C LEU A 51 -19.29 -1.73 4.79
N HIS A 52 -18.96 -2.07 6.03
CA HIS A 52 -19.85 -2.81 6.92
C HIS A 52 -20.42 -1.91 7.99
N LYS A 53 -21.73 -2.03 8.26
CA LYS A 53 -22.32 -1.41 9.45
C LYS A 53 -21.69 -2.04 10.70
N ARG A 54 -21.24 -1.21 11.63
CA ARG A 54 -20.71 -1.68 12.91
C ARG A 54 -21.80 -2.45 13.67
N PRO A 55 -21.53 -3.68 14.14
CA PRO A 55 -22.47 -4.40 14.99
C PRO A 55 -22.70 -3.68 16.32
N VAL A 56 -23.88 -3.86 16.91
CA VAL A 56 -24.18 -3.30 18.24
C VAL A 56 -23.29 -4.01 19.28
N ASN A 57 -22.78 -3.27 20.26
CA ASN A 57 -21.90 -3.75 21.33
C ASN A 57 -20.48 -4.22 20.92
N THR A 58 -19.95 -3.82 19.76
CA THR A 58 -18.53 -4.06 19.43
C THR A 58 -17.66 -2.83 19.69
N PRO A 59 -16.32 -3.00 19.78
CA PRO A 59 -15.37 -1.89 19.77
C PRO A 59 -15.58 -0.93 18.58
N SER A 60 -14.93 0.24 18.65
CA SER A 60 -14.93 1.24 17.59
C SER A 60 -14.57 0.63 16.23
N ALA A 61 -15.13 1.21 15.17
CA ALA A 61 -14.85 0.78 13.80
C ALA A 61 -13.33 0.83 13.53
N ALA A 62 -12.85 -0.13 12.74
CA ALA A 62 -11.45 -0.25 12.37
C ALA A 62 -11.33 -0.52 10.87
N LEU A 63 -10.28 0.03 10.25
CA LEU A 63 -9.86 -0.39 8.92
C LEU A 63 -9.21 -1.76 9.04
N ARG A 64 -9.69 -2.73 8.25
CA ARG A 64 -9.09 -4.06 8.13
C ARG A 64 -8.55 -4.21 6.72
N ILE A 65 -7.35 -4.77 6.62
CA ILE A 65 -6.72 -5.11 5.35
C ILE A 65 -6.64 -6.64 5.31
N SER A 66 -7.21 -7.21 4.25
CA SER A 66 -7.16 -8.65 3.98
C SER A 66 -6.67 -8.85 2.57
N THR A 67 -5.84 -9.86 2.36
CA THR A 67 -5.42 -10.32 1.04
C THR A 67 -6.24 -11.55 0.69
N SER A 68 -6.80 -11.61 -0.52
CA SER A 68 -7.22 -12.89 -1.08
C SER A 68 -5.96 -13.70 -1.35
N ALA A 69 -5.87 -14.89 -0.77
CA ALA A 69 -4.90 -15.88 -1.24
C ALA A 69 -5.51 -16.47 -2.52
N ASP A 70 -4.80 -16.35 -3.64
CA ASP A 70 -5.01 -17.23 -4.79
C ASP A 70 -4.40 -18.62 -4.51
#